data_AF-A0A0F9EFL9-F1
#
_entry.id   AF-A0A0F9EFL9-F1
#
_cell.length_a   1.000
_cell.length_b   1.000
_cell.length_c   1.000
_cell.angle_alpha   90.00
_cell.angle_beta   90.00
_cell.angle_gamma   90.00
#
_symmetry.space_group_name_H-M   'P 1'
#
loop_
_entity.id
_entity.type
_entity.pdbx_description
1 polymer ?
#
loop_
_entity_poly.entity_id
_entity_poly.type
_entity_poly.pdbx_seq_one_letter_code
_entity_poly.pdbx_strand_id
1 'polypeptide(L)'
;QIQRIAKSLKGSEAMPRPKRTGKTAAVDVEDNVPVGMSDEVLIAQHEGRMVKSEEKAQGEDGEVMTTHTRPGTVVMYKPTESHGYMPRTVSVSAIRLLLRQGWRDVCPDCRKRHIDKNGVESTDPNLCSARDPVAVRVCRVCTKRIFDNRRFTFDGKMGGDDENVIEDEAYEASTPEERTKASLDLHYWTWHPREAAMMKIAPLPAALQPTAPGEVRVGK
;
A
#
# COMPACT_ATOMS: atom_id res chain seq x y z
N GLN A 1 -25.64 49.33 -86.24
CA GLN A 1 -25.18 48.01 -86.74
C GLN A 1 -24.04 47.52 -85.84
N ILE A 2 -24.29 46.44 -85.09
CA ILE A 2 -23.41 45.30 -84.73
C ILE A 2 -21.90 45.56 -85.01
N GLN A 3 -20.94 45.46 -84.07
CA GLN A 3 -20.61 44.29 -83.26
C GLN A 3 -19.64 44.61 -82.09
N ARG A 4 -19.73 43.77 -81.06
CA ARG A 4 -18.96 43.74 -79.81
C ARG A 4 -17.50 43.35 -80.03
N ILE A 5 -16.58 43.96 -79.27
CA ILE A 5 -15.34 43.31 -78.82
C ILE A 5 -15.20 43.57 -77.32
N ALA A 6 -15.37 42.50 -76.53
CA ALA A 6 -15.03 42.49 -75.11
C ALA A 6 -13.57 42.04 -74.97
N LYS A 7 -12.75 42.80 -74.24
CA LYS A 7 -11.53 42.26 -73.64
C LYS A 7 -11.39 42.74 -72.20
N SER A 8 -11.50 41.74 -71.34
CA SER A 8 -11.28 41.70 -69.90
C SER A 8 -9.82 42.03 -69.55
N LEU A 9 -9.60 42.98 -68.63
CA LEU A 9 -8.36 43.13 -67.89
C LEU A 9 -8.60 42.63 -66.47
N LYS A 10 -8.16 41.40 -66.21
CA LYS A 10 -8.10 40.79 -64.87
C LYS A 10 -6.84 41.26 -64.14
N GLY A 11 -7.07 41.71 -62.90
CA GLY A 11 -6.32 41.41 -61.67
C GLY A 11 -4.80 41.28 -61.73
N SER A 12 -4.13 42.19 -61.03
CA SER A 12 -2.77 42.05 -60.53
C SER A 12 -2.63 40.81 -59.62
N GLU A 13 -1.96 39.76 -60.10
CA GLU A 13 -1.53 38.66 -59.25
C GLU A 13 -0.29 39.08 -58.44
N ALA A 14 -0.40 38.98 -57.12
CA ALA A 14 0.70 39.18 -56.18
C ALA A 14 1.75 38.08 -56.36
N MET A 15 3.03 38.48 -56.41
CA MET A 15 4.15 37.54 -56.47
C MET A 15 4.15 36.58 -55.26
N PRO A 16 4.37 35.27 -55.46
CA PRO A 16 4.46 34.33 -54.37
C PRO A 16 5.76 34.55 -53.59
N ARG A 17 5.64 34.78 -52.27
CA ARG A 17 6.80 34.85 -51.37
C ARG A 17 7.52 33.49 -51.34
N PRO A 18 8.85 33.46 -51.36
CA PRO A 18 9.60 32.21 -51.24
C PRO A 18 9.30 31.56 -49.89
N LYS A 19 8.81 30.31 -49.92
CA LYS A 19 8.62 29.49 -48.72
C LYS A 19 9.99 29.24 -48.09
N ARG A 20 10.23 29.84 -46.91
CA ARG A 20 11.37 29.48 -46.07
C ARG A 20 11.18 28.04 -45.59
N THR A 21 11.97 27.12 -46.14
CA THR A 21 12.14 25.77 -45.60
C THR A 21 13.05 25.86 -44.38
N GLY A 22 12.46 26.27 -43.25
CA GLY A 22 13.12 26.13 -41.96
C GLY A 22 13.37 24.64 -41.71
N LYS A 23 14.65 24.24 -41.63
CA LYS A 23 15.01 22.94 -41.05
C LYS A 23 14.52 22.98 -39.60
N THR A 24 13.45 22.24 -39.30
CA THR A 24 13.05 22.00 -37.92
C THR A 24 14.22 21.31 -37.24
N ALA A 25 14.83 21.98 -36.26
CA ALA A 25 15.79 21.34 -35.37
C ALA A 25 15.10 20.13 -34.75
N ALA A 26 15.67 18.94 -34.95
CA ALA A 26 15.26 17.78 -34.19
C ALA A 26 15.58 18.09 -32.72
N VAL A 27 14.54 18.30 -31.92
CA VAL A 27 14.66 18.40 -30.47
C VAL A 27 14.60 16.96 -29.99
N ASP A 28 15.77 16.38 -29.74
CA ASP A 28 15.84 15.16 -28.94
C ASP A 28 15.43 15.53 -27.52
N VAL A 29 14.21 15.15 -27.17
CA VAL A 29 13.75 15.21 -25.78
C VAL A 29 14.41 14.03 -25.08
N GLU A 30 15.56 14.28 -24.47
CA GLU A 30 16.15 13.35 -23.53
C GLU A 30 15.26 13.33 -22.28
N ASP A 31 14.54 12.22 -22.08
CA ASP A 31 13.78 11.98 -20.86
C ASP A 31 14.78 11.94 -19.69
N ASN A 32 14.78 13.01 -18.89
CA ASN A 32 15.56 13.05 -17.66
C ASN A 32 15.17 11.85 -16.80
N VAL A 33 16.16 11.04 -16.42
CA VAL A 33 15.99 9.98 -15.42
C VAL A 33 15.38 10.65 -14.18
N PRO A 34 14.22 10.19 -13.69
CA PRO A 34 13.58 10.84 -12.56
C PRO A 34 14.55 10.82 -11.39
N VAL A 35 15.07 12.00 -11.05
CA VAL A 35 15.79 12.24 -9.81
C VAL A 35 14.79 11.86 -8.72
N GLY A 36 15.11 10.87 -7.91
CA GLY A 36 14.23 10.42 -6.83
C GLY A 36 13.71 11.62 -6.04
N MET A 37 12.44 11.60 -5.66
CA MET A 37 11.88 12.67 -4.84
C MET A 37 12.68 12.80 -3.55
N SER A 38 13.09 14.02 -3.20
CA SER A 38 13.74 14.25 -1.91
C SER A 38 12.71 14.09 -0.79
N ASP A 39 13.20 13.76 0.42
CA ASP A 39 12.38 13.62 1.61
C ASP A 39 11.54 14.88 1.86
N GLU A 40 12.10 16.07 1.59
CA GLU A 40 11.42 17.36 1.72
C GLU A 40 10.29 17.52 0.71
N VAL A 41 10.49 17.09 -0.54
CA VAL A 41 9.44 17.15 -1.58
C VAL A 41 8.30 16.20 -1.24
N LEU A 42 8.61 15.01 -0.72
CA LEU A 42 7.60 14.05 -0.26
C LEU A 42 6.78 14.61 0.90
N ILE A 43 7.44 15.20 1.90
CA ILE A 43 6.79 15.86 3.02
C ILE A 43 5.86 16.97 2.50
N ALA A 44 6.37 17.86 1.65
CA ALA A 44 5.61 18.98 1.11
C ALA A 44 4.39 18.53 0.30
N GLN A 45 4.51 17.45 -0.48
CA GLN A 45 3.40 16.89 -1.25
C GLN A 45 2.24 16.39 -0.39
N HIS A 46 2.54 15.91 0.82
CA HIS A 46 1.57 15.28 1.71
C HIS A 46 1.16 16.15 2.91
N GLU A 47 1.86 17.25 3.14
CA GLU A 47 1.57 18.21 4.21
C GLU A 47 0.17 18.82 4.01
N GLY A 48 -0.65 18.79 5.06
CA GLY A 48 -2.02 19.31 5.02
C GLY A 48 -3.05 18.44 4.27
N ARG A 49 -2.68 17.25 3.76
CA ARG A 49 -3.65 16.36 3.11
C ARG A 49 -4.65 15.79 4.13
N MET A 50 -5.90 16.23 4.04
CA MET A 50 -7.01 15.74 4.85
C MET A 50 -8.00 14.95 4.00
N VAL A 51 -8.53 13.87 4.56
CA VAL A 51 -9.61 13.06 3.99
C VAL A 51 -10.89 13.36 4.76
N LYS A 52 -11.94 13.75 4.03
CA LYS A 52 -13.27 13.98 4.57
C LYS A 52 -14.15 12.78 4.21
N SER A 53 -14.79 12.16 5.19
CA SER A 53 -15.82 11.14 4.99
C SER A 53 -17.13 11.61 5.59
N GLU A 54 -18.20 11.47 4.82
CA GLU A 54 -19.55 11.88 5.22
C GLU A 54 -20.40 10.63 5.43
N GLU A 55 -20.93 10.48 6.64
CA GLU A 55 -21.87 9.43 7.00
C GLU A 55 -23.26 10.04 7.14
N LYS A 56 -24.21 9.56 6.34
CA LYS A 56 -25.60 9.98 6.40
C LYS A 56 -26.40 8.91 7.12
N ALA A 57 -26.98 9.26 8.26
CA ALA A 57 -27.91 8.43 8.98
C ALA A 57 -29.32 9.01 8.83
N GLN A 58 -30.26 8.18 8.36
CA GLN A 58 -31.66 8.56 8.22
C GLN A 58 -32.40 8.07 9.47
N GLY A 59 -32.82 8.99 10.32
CA GLY A 59 -33.66 8.72 11.49
C GLY A 59 -35.13 9.08 11.22
N GLU A 60 -36.02 8.70 12.14
CA GLU A 60 -37.45 9.04 12.07
C GLU A 60 -37.71 10.56 12.15
N ASP A 61 -36.80 11.32 12.79
CA ASP A 61 -36.90 12.78 12.99
C ASP A 61 -36.17 13.61 11.90
N GLY A 62 -35.51 12.97 10.93
CA GLY A 62 -34.78 13.65 9.85
C GLY A 62 -33.44 13.01 9.47
N GLU A 63 -32.75 13.63 8.51
CA GLU A 63 -31.41 13.21 8.05
C GLU A 63 -30.33 13.90 8.89
N VAL A 64 -29.47 13.11 9.54
CA VAL A 64 -28.27 13.60 10.24
C VAL A 64 -27.05 13.26 9.38
N MET A 65 -26.28 14.30 9.02
CA MET A 65 -25.00 14.15 8.32
C MET A 65 -23.85 14.32 9.31
N THR A 66 -23.08 13.25 9.52
CA THR A 66 -21.85 13.29 10.31
C THR A 66 -20.66 13.41 9.37
N THR A 67 -19.86 14.46 9.54
CA THR A 67 -18.61 14.65 8.81
C THR A 67 -17.42 14.26 9.68
N HIS A 68 -16.62 13.29 9.24
CA HIS A 68 -15.33 12.98 9.84
C HIS A 68 -14.20 13.52 8.97
N THR A 69 -13.29 14.27 9.57
CA THR A 69 -12.08 14.77 8.90
C THR A 69 -10.87 14.09 9.54
N ARG A 70 -10.09 13.35 8.75
CA ARG A 70 -8.91 12.60 9.22
C ARG A 70 -7.70 12.95 8.35
N PRO A 71 -6.46 12.91 8.88
CA PRO A 71 -5.28 12.97 8.04
C PRO A 71 -5.31 11.89 6.96
N GLY A 72 -4.83 12.21 5.76
CA GLY A 72 -4.67 11.21 4.71
C GLY A 72 -3.72 10.09 5.10
N THR A 73 -3.71 9.01 4.32
CA THR A 73 -2.78 7.90 4.48
C THR A 73 -1.95 7.70 3.22
N VAL A 74 -0.72 7.20 3.40
CA VAL A 74 0.22 6.84 2.32
C VAL A 74 0.86 5.50 2.63
N VAL A 75 1.28 4.74 1.62
CA VAL A 75 2.07 3.52 1.85
C VAL A 75 3.54 3.90 1.96
N MET A 76 4.17 3.50 3.07
CA MET A 76 5.61 3.62 3.28
C MET A 76 6.22 2.27 3.63
N TYR A 77 7.52 2.15 3.46
CA TYR A 77 8.28 0.92 3.66
C TYR A 77 9.00 0.98 5.00
N LYS A 78 8.56 0.14 5.94
CA LYS A 78 9.12 0.01 7.29
C LYS A 78 10.37 -0.87 7.26
N PRO A 79 11.52 -0.44 7.81
CA PRO A 79 12.64 -1.32 8.05
C PRO A 79 12.25 -2.38 9.10
N THR A 80 12.51 -3.63 8.77
CA THR A 80 12.26 -4.79 9.62
C THR A 80 13.58 -5.47 9.92
N GLU A 81 13.79 -5.86 11.17
CA GLU A 81 15.03 -6.49 11.67
C GLU A 81 15.48 -7.67 10.81
N SER A 82 14.52 -8.43 10.29
CA SER A 82 14.76 -9.70 9.62
C SER A 82 14.60 -9.65 8.09
N HIS A 83 13.90 -8.65 7.53
CA HIS A 83 13.36 -8.75 6.16
C HIS A 83 13.56 -7.51 5.30
N GLY A 84 14.56 -6.68 5.58
CA GLY A 84 14.77 -5.43 4.86
C GLY A 84 13.60 -4.48 5.12
N TYR A 85 12.68 -4.33 4.16
CA TYR A 85 11.60 -3.35 4.20
C TYR A 85 10.20 -3.93 3.92
N MET A 86 9.19 -3.65 4.75
CA MET A 86 7.80 -4.07 4.53
C MET A 86 6.85 -2.90 4.28
N PRO A 87 5.95 -2.97 3.28
CA PRO A 87 5.00 -1.90 3.00
C PRO A 87 3.92 -1.83 4.09
N ARG A 88 3.65 -0.62 4.58
CA ARG A 88 2.65 -0.32 5.61
C ARG A 88 1.94 0.98 5.29
N THR A 89 0.63 1.01 5.51
CA THR A 89 -0.16 2.24 5.45
C THR A 89 0.10 3.05 6.71
N VAL A 90 0.48 4.32 6.52
CA VAL A 90 0.78 5.25 7.60
C VAL A 90 0.06 6.58 7.38
N SER A 91 -0.16 7.33 8.46
CA SER A 91 -0.71 8.68 8.39
C SER A 91 0.28 9.64 7.75
N VAL A 92 -0.20 10.54 6.89
CA VAL A 92 0.63 11.60 6.29
C VAL A 92 1.29 12.51 7.33
N SER A 93 0.64 12.69 8.49
CA SER A 93 1.19 13.49 9.59
C SER A 93 2.46 12.86 10.21
N ALA A 94 2.68 11.55 10.03
CA ALA A 94 3.81 10.83 10.60
C ALA A 94 5.03 10.76 9.66
N ILE A 95 4.92 11.18 8.39
CA ILE A 95 5.98 11.01 7.37
C ILE A 95 7.34 11.53 7.86
N ARG A 96 7.39 12.75 8.40
CA ARG A 96 8.62 13.37 8.93
C ARG A 96 9.32 12.50 9.98
N LEU A 97 8.56 11.90 10.88
CA LEU A 97 9.10 11.04 11.93
C LEU A 97 9.58 9.71 11.36
N LEU A 98 8.80 9.12 10.44
CA LEU A 98 9.08 7.81 9.87
C LEU A 98 10.33 7.83 8.98
N LEU A 99 10.52 8.89 8.18
CA LEU A 99 11.74 9.06 7.38
C LEU A 99 13.00 9.10 8.26
N ARG A 100 12.94 9.79 9.40
CA ARG A 100 14.04 9.82 10.39
C ARG A 100 14.32 8.45 11.03
N GLN A 101 13.31 7.59 11.11
CA GLN A 101 13.44 6.21 11.58
C GLN A 101 13.90 5.25 10.46
N GLY A 102 14.32 5.78 9.31
CA GLY A 102 14.84 4.99 8.21
C GLY A 102 13.77 4.35 7.33
N TRP A 103 12.50 4.75 7.46
CA TRP A 103 11.44 4.35 6.53
C TRP A 103 11.68 4.98 5.17
N ARG A 104 11.20 4.32 4.12
CA ARG A 104 11.31 4.79 2.73
C ARG A 104 9.94 4.94 2.10
N ASP A 105 9.83 5.82 1.11
CA ASP A 105 8.61 6.04 0.34
C ASP A 105 8.51 5.09 -0.87
N VAL A 106 9.65 4.56 -1.31
CA VAL A 106 9.79 3.55 -2.36
C VAL A 106 10.44 2.30 -1.76
N CYS A 107 10.07 1.11 -2.27
CA CYS A 107 10.68 -0.13 -1.86
C CYS A 107 12.17 -0.11 -2.23
N PRO A 108 13.10 -0.23 -1.26
CA PRO A 108 14.54 -0.14 -1.57
C PRO A 108 15.06 -1.32 -2.39
N ASP A 109 14.39 -2.48 -2.32
CA ASP A 109 14.84 -3.69 -3.00
C ASP A 109 14.51 -3.69 -4.48
N CYS A 110 13.26 -3.34 -4.84
CA CYS A 110 12.82 -3.31 -6.25
C CYS A 110 12.77 -1.89 -6.84
N ARG A 111 13.05 -0.85 -6.04
CA ARG A 111 13.01 0.57 -6.41
C ARG A 111 11.69 1.02 -7.03
N LYS A 112 10.59 0.35 -6.68
CA LYS A 112 9.24 0.61 -7.18
C LYS A 112 8.25 0.77 -6.03
N ARG A 113 7.17 1.53 -6.28
CA ARG A 113 5.98 1.50 -5.43
C ARG A 113 5.19 0.24 -5.75
N HIS A 114 4.73 -0.45 -4.72
CA HIS A 114 3.88 -1.62 -4.86
C HIS A 114 2.46 -1.14 -5.19
N ILE A 115 2.07 -1.35 -6.44
CA ILE A 115 0.78 -0.95 -6.97
C ILE A 115 -0.03 -2.21 -7.25
N ASP A 116 -1.28 -2.25 -6.80
CA ASP A 116 -2.19 -3.36 -7.07
C ASP A 116 -2.72 -3.35 -8.52
N LYS A 117 -3.55 -4.34 -8.84
CA LYS A 117 -4.18 -4.47 -10.16
C LYS A 117 -5.11 -3.30 -10.52
N ASN A 118 -5.52 -2.51 -9.53
CA ASN A 118 -6.43 -1.37 -9.70
C ASN A 118 -5.67 -0.04 -9.80
N GLY A 119 -4.34 -0.05 -9.79
CA GLY A 119 -3.53 1.16 -9.82
C GLY A 119 -3.38 1.86 -8.46
N VAL A 120 -3.75 1.21 -7.36
CA VAL A 120 -3.69 1.76 -6.00
C VAL A 120 -2.45 1.26 -5.27
N GLU A 121 -1.80 2.13 -4.48
CA GLU A 121 -0.70 1.72 -3.61
C GLU A 121 -1.18 0.63 -2.63
N SER A 122 -0.44 -0.47 -2.60
CA SER A 122 -0.83 -1.67 -1.87
C SER A 122 0.22 -2.06 -0.85
N THR A 123 -0.26 -2.63 0.26
CA THR A 123 0.57 -3.20 1.31
C THR A 123 0.84 -4.69 1.11
N ASP A 124 0.56 -5.24 -0.07
CA ASP A 124 0.86 -6.64 -0.39
C ASP A 124 2.39 -6.82 -0.54
N PRO A 125 3.04 -7.62 0.31
CA PRO A 125 4.47 -7.88 0.21
C PRO A 125 4.84 -8.65 -1.06
N ASN A 126 3.91 -9.38 -1.68
CA ASN A 126 4.16 -10.19 -2.88
C ASN A 126 4.21 -9.35 -4.17
N LEU A 127 3.97 -8.04 -4.11
CA LEU A 127 4.14 -7.12 -5.24
C LEU A 127 5.62 -6.73 -5.46
N CYS A 128 6.51 -7.11 -4.56
CA CYS A 128 7.94 -6.87 -4.73
C CYS A 128 8.54 -7.87 -5.71
N SER A 129 8.99 -7.42 -6.88
CA SER A 129 9.65 -8.28 -7.87
C SER A 129 11.04 -8.78 -7.45
N ALA A 130 11.63 -8.18 -6.41
CA ALA A 130 12.96 -8.52 -5.93
C ALA A 130 12.95 -9.62 -4.85
N ARG A 131 11.76 -10.09 -4.43
CA ARG A 131 11.59 -11.04 -3.33
C ARG A 131 10.73 -12.21 -3.75
N ASP A 132 11.00 -13.35 -3.16
CA ASP A 132 10.15 -14.51 -3.35
C ASP A 132 8.76 -14.27 -2.76
N PRO A 133 7.70 -14.70 -3.48
CA PRO A 133 6.34 -14.56 -3.02
C PRO A 133 6.12 -15.42 -1.77
N VAL A 134 5.39 -14.85 -0.82
CA VAL A 134 5.07 -15.47 0.45
C VAL A 134 3.74 -16.20 0.34
N ALA A 135 3.66 -17.36 1.00
CA ALA A 135 2.40 -18.08 1.18
C ALA A 135 1.33 -17.16 1.82
N VAL A 136 0.11 -17.23 1.30
CA VAL A 136 -0.99 -16.36 1.71
C VAL A 136 -2.26 -17.18 1.92
N ARG A 137 -2.95 -16.91 3.03
CA ARG A 137 -4.34 -17.33 3.26
C ARG A 137 -5.26 -16.14 3.22
N VAL A 138 -6.51 -16.36 2.83
CA VAL A 138 -7.52 -15.31 2.75
C VAL A 138 -8.65 -15.64 3.72
N CYS A 139 -9.01 -14.68 4.58
CA CYS A 139 -10.20 -14.81 5.41
C CYS A 139 -11.45 -14.85 4.52
N ARG A 140 -12.33 -15.83 4.72
CA ARG A 140 -13.56 -15.98 3.91
C ARG A 140 -14.66 -15.00 4.30
N VAL A 141 -14.52 -14.31 5.44
CA VAL A 141 -15.51 -13.36 5.96
C VAL A 141 -15.16 -11.94 5.51
N CYS A 142 -13.99 -11.43 5.88
CA CYS A 142 -13.59 -10.05 5.53
C CYS A 142 -12.62 -9.96 4.35
N THR A 143 -12.27 -11.07 3.68
CA THR A 143 -11.31 -11.12 2.55
C THR A 143 -9.88 -10.64 2.87
N LYS A 144 -9.57 -10.42 4.16
CA LYS A 144 -8.22 -10.04 4.59
C LYS A 144 -7.20 -11.11 4.23
N ARG A 145 -6.10 -10.67 3.62
CA ARG A 145 -4.96 -11.53 3.24
C ARG A 145 -3.98 -11.63 4.41
N ILE A 146 -3.66 -12.86 4.79
CA ILE A 146 -2.77 -13.22 5.89
C ILE A 146 -1.56 -13.89 5.28
N PHE A 147 -0.45 -13.19 5.33
CA PHE A 147 0.82 -13.63 4.78
C PHE A 147 1.58 -14.43 5.83
N ASP A 148 2.40 -15.38 5.37
CA ASP A 148 3.34 -16.04 6.26
C ASP A 148 4.38 -15.04 6.78
N ASN A 149 4.43 -14.87 8.09
CA ASN A 149 5.34 -13.92 8.72
C ASN A 149 6.71 -14.53 9.01
N ARG A 150 6.92 -15.82 8.73
CA ARG A 150 8.24 -16.43 8.90
C ARG A 150 9.07 -16.23 7.65
N ARG A 151 10.12 -15.45 7.78
CA ARG A 151 11.19 -15.35 6.79
C ARG A 151 12.57 -15.41 7.44
N PHE A 152 12.63 -15.83 8.71
CA PHE A 152 13.87 -16.04 9.44
C PHE A 152 14.01 -17.53 9.75
N THR A 153 15.05 -18.14 9.17
CA THR A 153 15.66 -19.36 9.69
C THR A 153 16.83 -18.89 10.53
N PHE A 154 16.76 -19.13 11.82
CA PHE A 154 17.93 -18.99 12.67
C PHE A 154 18.65 -20.34 12.63
N ASP A 155 19.84 -20.39 12.04
CA ASP A 155 20.58 -21.65 11.89
C ASP A 155 21.52 -21.92 13.08
N GLY A 156 21.31 -21.25 14.23
CA GLY A 156 22.17 -21.33 15.42
C GLY A 156 21.41 -21.65 16.70
N LYS A 157 22.12 -21.94 17.79
CA LYS A 157 21.57 -21.92 19.14
C LYS A 157 21.72 -20.50 19.70
N MET A 158 20.61 -19.84 20.04
CA MET A 158 20.63 -18.49 20.62
C MET A 158 21.07 -18.53 22.08
N GLY A 159 20.79 -19.65 22.76
CA GLY A 159 21.21 -19.90 24.12
C GLY A 159 22.55 -20.62 24.13
N GLY A 160 23.54 -20.05 24.81
CA GLY A 160 24.51 -20.91 25.49
C GLY A 160 23.81 -21.72 26.60
N ASP A 161 24.56 -22.13 27.63
CA ASP A 161 24.05 -22.86 28.81
C ASP A 161 23.05 -22.05 29.70
N ASP A 162 22.40 -21.01 29.19
CA ASP A 162 21.40 -20.23 29.95
C ASP A 162 20.05 -20.96 29.95
N GLU A 163 19.72 -21.55 31.10
CA GLU A 163 18.48 -22.30 31.36
C GLU A 163 17.21 -21.46 31.17
N ASN A 164 17.30 -20.13 31.12
CA ASN A 164 16.15 -19.25 30.88
C ASN A 164 15.88 -18.97 29.40
N VAL A 165 16.76 -19.40 28.49
CA VAL A 165 16.53 -19.27 27.05
C VAL A 165 15.58 -20.37 26.60
N ILE A 166 14.39 -19.96 26.15
CA ILE A 166 13.43 -20.88 25.54
C ILE A 166 13.80 -21.05 24.07
N GLU A 167 14.37 -22.20 23.73
CA GLU A 167 14.57 -22.63 22.35
C GLU A 167 13.24 -23.20 21.80
N ASP A 168 12.55 -22.45 20.94
CA ASP A 168 11.27 -22.87 20.34
C ASP A 168 11.51 -23.62 19.01
N GLU A 169 12.04 -24.85 19.13
CA GLU A 169 12.29 -25.76 17.99
C GLU A 169 11.00 -26.05 17.19
N ALA A 170 9.83 -25.96 17.83
CA ALA A 170 8.54 -26.21 17.18
C ALA A 170 8.16 -25.08 16.21
N TYR A 171 8.47 -23.82 16.53
CA TYR A 171 8.32 -22.72 15.59
C TYR A 171 9.24 -22.90 14.38
N GLU A 172 10.45 -23.40 14.59
CA GLU A 172 11.42 -23.68 13.54
C GLU A 172 11.03 -24.86 12.63
N ALA A 173 10.35 -25.87 13.16
CA ALA A 173 9.85 -26.98 12.38
C ALA A 173 8.55 -26.67 11.61
N SER A 174 7.85 -25.58 11.96
CA SER A 174 6.53 -25.27 11.38
C SER A 174 6.58 -25.03 9.86
N THR A 175 5.50 -25.38 9.16
CA THR A 175 5.32 -25.10 7.73
C THR A 175 4.62 -23.74 7.50
N PRO A 176 4.80 -23.09 6.34
CA PRO A 176 4.03 -21.89 5.97
C PRO A 176 2.52 -22.08 6.09
N GLU A 177 2.02 -23.27 5.75
CA GLU A 177 0.62 -23.64 5.83
C GLU A 177 0.09 -23.62 7.26
N GLU A 178 0.88 -24.11 8.22
CA GLU A 178 0.53 -24.14 9.64
C GLU A 178 0.56 -22.74 10.25
N ARG A 179 1.59 -21.94 9.97
CA ARG A 179 1.71 -20.58 10.52
C ARG A 179 0.63 -19.64 10.00
N THR A 180 0.35 -19.70 8.71
CA THR A 180 -0.74 -18.92 8.11
C THR A 180 -2.10 -19.38 8.61
N LYS A 181 -2.28 -20.68 8.88
CA LYS A 181 -3.50 -21.21 9.51
C LYS A 181 -3.66 -20.70 10.94
N ALA A 182 -2.63 -20.80 11.77
CA ALA A 182 -2.66 -20.29 13.14
C ALA A 182 -2.97 -18.78 13.18
N SER A 183 -2.35 -18.01 12.29
CA SER A 183 -2.63 -16.57 12.15
C SER A 183 -4.05 -16.28 11.68
N LEU A 184 -4.60 -17.12 10.80
CA LEU A 184 -5.98 -17.03 10.33
C LEU A 184 -6.99 -17.38 11.42
N ASP A 185 -6.73 -18.43 12.20
CA ASP A 185 -7.58 -18.85 13.30
C ASP A 185 -7.61 -17.77 14.39
N LEU A 186 -6.45 -17.16 14.72
CA LEU A 186 -6.38 -16.00 15.60
C LEU A 186 -7.19 -14.81 15.05
N HIS A 187 -7.09 -14.52 13.75
CA HIS A 187 -7.87 -13.46 13.12
C HIS A 187 -9.37 -13.73 13.20
N TYR A 188 -9.82 -14.97 12.97
CA TYR A 188 -11.22 -15.33 13.12
C TYR A 188 -11.70 -15.11 14.55
N TRP A 189 -10.98 -15.57 15.57
CA TRP A 189 -11.40 -15.37 16.95
C TRP A 189 -11.41 -13.92 17.41
N THR A 190 -10.49 -13.10 16.88
CA THR A 190 -10.38 -11.68 17.27
C THR A 190 -11.36 -10.76 16.53
N TRP A 191 -11.67 -11.05 15.25
CA TRP A 191 -12.49 -10.16 14.40
C TRP A 191 -13.84 -10.75 13.98
N HIS A 192 -13.99 -12.07 14.01
CA HIS A 192 -15.17 -12.80 13.55
C HIS A 192 -15.53 -13.97 14.51
N PRO A 193 -15.71 -13.68 15.82
CA PRO A 193 -15.82 -14.74 16.84
C PRO A 193 -17.05 -15.63 16.64
N ARG A 194 -18.15 -15.08 16.11
CA ARG A 194 -19.37 -15.84 15.82
C ARG A 194 -19.14 -16.83 14.69
N GLU A 195 -18.50 -16.39 13.61
CA GLU A 195 -18.16 -17.22 12.47
C GLU A 195 -17.11 -18.28 12.85
N ALA A 196 -16.13 -17.92 13.70
CA ALA A 196 -15.15 -18.87 14.24
C ALA A 196 -15.82 -20.05 14.96
N ALA A 197 -16.81 -19.75 15.82
CA ALA A 197 -17.59 -20.76 16.52
C ALA A 197 -18.43 -21.62 15.55
N MET A 198 -19.08 -21.01 14.55
CA MET A 198 -19.86 -21.73 13.54
C MET A 198 -19.00 -22.66 12.68
N MET A 199 -17.78 -22.24 12.36
CA MET A 199 -16.80 -23.03 11.60
C MET A 199 -16.06 -24.07 12.45
N LYS A 200 -16.36 -24.17 13.76
CA LYS A 200 -15.72 -25.09 14.71
C LYS A 200 -14.19 -24.94 14.73
N ILE A 201 -13.70 -23.71 14.60
CA ILE A 201 -12.28 -23.41 14.79
C ILE A 201 -11.95 -23.61 16.27
N ALA A 202 -10.82 -24.23 16.59
CA ALA A 202 -10.42 -24.45 17.97
C ALA A 202 -10.32 -23.10 18.70
N PRO A 203 -10.90 -22.95 19.91
CA PRO A 203 -10.85 -21.70 20.65
C PRO A 203 -9.41 -21.34 20.99
N LEU A 204 -9.13 -20.04 21.07
CA LEU A 204 -7.83 -19.56 21.53
C LEU A 204 -7.51 -20.14 22.92
N PRO A 205 -6.22 -20.36 23.25
CA PRO A 205 -5.83 -20.72 24.60
C PRO A 205 -6.48 -19.78 25.61
N ALA A 206 -6.92 -20.29 26.75
CA ALA A 206 -7.63 -19.49 27.76
C ALA A 206 -6.90 -18.16 28.02
N ALA A 207 -5.57 -18.18 28.11
CA ALA A 207 -4.72 -16.99 28.24
C ALA A 207 -5.04 -15.84 27.27
N LEU A 208 -5.37 -16.15 26.01
CA LEU A 208 -5.58 -15.20 24.91
C LEU A 208 -7.06 -14.92 24.61
N GLN A 209 -7.98 -15.62 25.27
CA GLN A 209 -9.40 -15.32 25.13
C GLN A 209 -9.72 -13.97 25.81
N PRO A 210 -10.50 -13.08 25.17
CA PRO A 210 -10.94 -11.86 25.82
C PRO A 210 -11.75 -12.24 27.06
N THR A 211 -11.33 -11.79 28.24
CA THR A 211 -12.12 -11.94 29.47
C THR A 211 -13.47 -11.30 29.26
N ALA A 212 -14.55 -12.05 29.49
CA ALA A 212 -15.87 -11.47 29.53
C ALA A 212 -15.88 -10.33 30.57
N PRO A 213 -16.54 -9.18 30.28
CA PRO A 213 -16.64 -8.11 31.26
C PRO A 213 -17.33 -8.65 32.52
N GLY A 214 -16.56 -8.84 33.60
CA GLY A 214 -17.01 -9.39 34.88
C GLY A 214 -16.25 -10.60 35.41
N GLU A 215 -15.39 -11.25 34.61
CA GLU A 215 -14.58 -12.39 35.09
C GLU A 215 -13.17 -11.96 35.52
N VAL A 216 -12.92 -12.01 36.83
CA VAL A 216 -11.57 -11.86 37.41
C VAL A 216 -10.87 -13.21 37.33
N ARG A 217 -9.77 -13.29 36.57
CA ARG A 217 -8.90 -14.47 36.59
C ARG A 217 -8.17 -14.54 37.93
N VAL A 218 -8.59 -15.44 38.80
CA VAL A 218 -7.82 -15.83 39.97
C VAL A 218 -6.70 -16.73 39.47
N GLY A 219 -5.48 -16.19 39.40
CA GLY A 219 -4.28 -16.95 39.08
C GLY A 219 -4.05 -18.04 40.13
N LYS A 220 -3.74 -19.25 39.68
CA LYS A 220 -3.07 -20.27 40.50
C LYS A 220 -1.57 -20.16 40.29
#